data_AF-A0A7X9WJX6-F1
#
_entry.id   AF-A0A7X9WJX6-F1
#
_cell.length_a   1.000
_cell.length_b   1.000
_cell.length_c   1.000
_cell.angle_alpha   90.00
_cell.angle_beta   90.00
_cell.angle_gamma   90.00
#
_symmetry.space_group_name_H-M   'P 1'
#
loop_
_entity.id
_entity.type
_entity.pdbx_description
1 polymer ?
#
loop_
_entity_poly.entity_id
_entity_poly.type
_entity_poly.pdbx_seq_one_letter_code
_entity_poly.pdbx_strand_id
1 'polypeptide(L)'
;MTETLAISTLDEATHYLHALLEYAPDGGGGLESTVTGFGSYIGLPPQVALLPDGRLGELLAPIEYIQESSKQWPVPKGASLDGASIPRPLWSIIGGPFEGRYRDASIVHDHYCVVKTEPWRETHRMFYEAMRCSGVGTTKAKVMFYAVHRFGPRWGGGGLESLAPAPLTDADAETLVRDAMTIAASDPDIETIEALADSRE
;
A
#
# COMPACT_ATOMS: atom_id res chain seq x y z
N MET A 1 -28.24 -7.33 14.29
CA MET A 1 -27.41 -8.48 14.72
C MET A 1 -26.31 -8.58 13.69
N THR A 2 -25.11 -8.11 14.01
CA THR A 2 -23.96 -8.19 13.10
C THR A 2 -23.49 -9.63 13.14
N GLU A 3 -23.65 -10.35 12.03
CA GLU A 3 -23.15 -11.71 11.89
C GLU A 3 -21.64 -11.67 12.14
N THR A 4 -21.17 -12.33 13.19
CA THR A 4 -19.75 -12.43 13.49
C THR A 4 -19.12 -13.25 12.37
N LEU A 5 -18.35 -12.61 11.50
CA LEU A 5 -17.50 -13.31 10.54
C LEU A 5 -16.54 -14.18 11.37
N ALA A 6 -16.65 -15.51 11.24
CA ALA A 6 -15.80 -16.46 11.94
C ALA A 6 -14.40 -16.52 11.30
N ILE A 7 -13.74 -15.37 11.17
CA ILE A 7 -12.39 -15.25 10.60
C ILE A 7 -11.42 -15.18 11.76
N SER A 8 -10.60 -16.21 11.89
CA SER A 8 -9.73 -16.42 13.05
C SER A 8 -8.25 -16.48 12.69
N THR A 9 -7.92 -16.58 11.40
CA THR A 9 -6.55 -16.67 10.90
C THR A 9 -6.29 -15.68 9.78
N LEU A 10 -5.02 -15.29 9.61
CA LEU A 10 -4.59 -14.45 8.49
C LEU A 10 -4.79 -15.11 7.14
N ASP A 11 -4.73 -16.44 7.06
CA ASP A 11 -4.98 -17.19 5.83
C ASP A 11 -6.45 -17.03 5.38
N GLU A 12 -7.39 -17.22 6.31
CA GLU A 12 -8.82 -16.97 6.08
C GLU A 12 -9.08 -15.52 5.69
N ALA A 13 -8.47 -14.57 6.41
CA ALA A 13 -8.61 -13.14 6.12
C ALA A 13 -8.09 -12.81 4.72
N THR A 14 -6.94 -13.34 4.35
CA THR A 14 -6.31 -13.13 3.05
C THR A 14 -7.19 -13.69 1.92
N HIS A 15 -7.72 -14.90 2.09
CA HIS A 15 -8.64 -15.49 1.12
C HIS A 15 -9.88 -14.62 0.91
N TYR A 16 -10.46 -14.11 2.01
CA TYR A 16 -11.62 -13.23 1.94
C TYR A 16 -11.31 -11.90 1.25
N LEU A 17 -10.18 -11.28 1.59
CA LEU A 17 -9.77 -10.01 0.99
C LEU A 17 -9.45 -10.15 -0.49
N HIS A 18 -8.87 -11.27 -0.92
CA HIS A 18 -8.68 -11.57 -2.33
C HIS A 18 -10.02 -11.57 -3.07
N ALA A 19 -11.00 -12.34 -2.56
CA ALA A 19 -12.35 -12.36 -3.14
C ALA A 19 -12.97 -10.95 -3.15
N LEU A 20 -12.89 -10.20 -2.04
CA LEU A 20 -13.42 -8.84 -1.95
C LEU A 20 -12.84 -7.91 -3.02
N LEU A 21 -11.53 -7.98 -3.26
CA LEU A 21 -10.83 -7.10 -4.21
C LEU A 21 -10.91 -7.57 -5.67
N GLU A 22 -11.13 -8.85 -5.93
CA GLU A 22 -11.42 -9.36 -7.29
C GLU A 22 -12.75 -8.83 -7.83
N TYR A 23 -13.76 -8.66 -6.97
CA TYR A 23 -15.07 -8.10 -7.34
C TYR A 23 -15.09 -6.57 -7.41
N ALA A 24 -13.99 -5.88 -7.07
CA ALA A 24 -13.81 -4.44 -7.18
C ALA A 24 -12.76 -4.12 -8.27
N PRO A 25 -13.12 -4.23 -9.57
CA PRO A 25 -12.15 -4.27 -10.65
C PRO A 25 -11.27 -3.01 -10.71
N ASP A 26 -10.01 -3.22 -11.11
CA ASP A 26 -9.07 -2.16 -11.42
C ASP A 26 -9.56 -1.35 -12.64
N GLY A 27 -10.30 -0.29 -12.38
CA GLY A 27 -10.98 0.52 -13.39
C GLY A 27 -12.45 0.10 -13.53
N GLY A 28 -13.35 1.07 -13.34
CA GLY A 28 -14.76 0.88 -13.66
C GLY A 28 -14.92 0.49 -15.13
N GLY A 29 -15.81 -0.45 -15.41
CA GLY A 29 -16.12 -0.87 -16.78
C GLY A 29 -16.50 0.32 -17.65
N GLY A 30 -15.62 0.68 -18.57
CA GLY A 30 -15.78 1.76 -19.52
C GLY A 30 -14.41 2.29 -19.94
N LEU A 31 -14.18 2.33 -21.26
CA LEU A 31 -13.05 2.95 -21.98
C LEU A 31 -12.12 3.80 -21.10
N GLU A 32 -10.82 3.44 -21.08
CA GLU A 32 -9.66 4.20 -20.58
C GLU A 32 -10.01 5.63 -20.12
N SER A 33 -10.58 5.74 -18.93
CA SER A 33 -10.63 7.03 -18.24
C SER A 33 -9.25 7.19 -17.63
N THR A 34 -8.47 8.11 -18.19
CA THR A 34 -7.31 8.64 -17.49
C THR A 34 -7.80 9.09 -16.11
N VAL A 35 -7.36 8.39 -15.06
CA VAL A 35 -7.65 8.83 -13.70
C VAL A 35 -6.84 10.11 -13.50
N THR A 36 -7.47 11.26 -13.75
CA THR A 36 -6.85 12.57 -13.54
C THR A 36 -6.87 12.91 -12.04
N GLY A 37 -5.91 13.73 -11.60
CA GLY A 37 -5.88 14.23 -10.22
C GLY A 37 -5.06 13.43 -9.21
N PHE A 38 -4.20 12.49 -9.66
CA PHE A 38 -3.27 11.78 -8.76
C PHE A 38 -1.81 11.95 -9.17
N GLY A 39 -1.47 13.05 -9.84
CA GLY A 39 -0.08 13.31 -10.23
C GLY A 39 0.41 12.47 -11.41
N SER A 40 1.73 12.31 -11.52
CA SER A 40 2.39 11.63 -12.64
C SER A 40 3.70 10.98 -12.25
N TYR A 41 4.19 10.06 -13.08
CA TYR A 41 5.51 9.45 -12.93
C TYR A 41 6.48 9.89 -14.02
N ILE A 42 7.76 9.95 -13.65
CA ILE A 42 8.90 10.12 -14.55
C ILE A 42 9.81 8.89 -14.44
N GLY A 43 10.39 8.46 -15.56
CA GLY A 43 11.36 7.36 -15.58
C GLY A 43 10.77 5.95 -15.66
N LEU A 44 9.46 5.81 -15.91
CA LEU A 44 8.82 4.51 -16.14
C LEU A 44 9.07 3.99 -17.58
N PRO A 45 9.05 2.65 -17.80
CA PRO A 45 8.92 1.59 -16.79
C PRO A 45 10.19 1.46 -15.93
N PRO A 46 10.08 1.03 -14.66
CA PRO A 46 11.23 0.89 -13.79
C PRO A 46 12.15 -0.21 -14.31
N GLN A 47 13.45 0.04 -14.28
CA GLN A 47 14.47 -0.96 -14.60
C GLN A 47 14.98 -1.57 -13.29
N VAL A 48 14.70 -2.85 -13.05
CA VAL A 48 15.03 -3.52 -11.79
C VAL A 48 15.95 -4.72 -12.06
N ALA A 49 17.06 -4.80 -11.34
CA ALA A 49 17.88 -6.01 -11.26
C ALA A 49 17.47 -6.81 -10.03
N LEU A 50 17.08 -8.08 -10.22
CA LEU A 50 16.85 -8.99 -9.11
C LEU A 50 18.19 -9.45 -8.53
N LEU A 51 18.33 -9.38 -7.21
CA LEU A 51 19.52 -9.79 -6.49
C LEU A 51 19.55 -11.31 -6.28
N PRO A 52 20.72 -11.91 -6.00
CA PRO A 52 20.88 -13.38 -5.89
C PRO A 52 20.03 -14.06 -4.82
N ASP A 53 19.48 -13.31 -3.85
CA ASP A 53 18.59 -13.85 -2.82
C ASP A 53 17.15 -14.11 -3.32
N GLY A 54 16.85 -13.70 -4.56
CA GLY A 54 15.56 -13.90 -5.20
C GLY A 54 14.41 -13.09 -4.60
N ARG A 55 14.71 -12.12 -3.72
CA ARG A 55 13.71 -11.30 -3.01
C ARG A 55 13.98 -9.82 -3.16
N LEU A 56 15.23 -9.42 -3.08
CA LEU A 56 15.63 -8.03 -3.20
C LEU A 56 15.80 -7.67 -4.67
N GLY A 57 15.34 -6.47 -5.02
CA GLY A 57 15.64 -5.80 -6.28
C GLY A 57 16.52 -4.58 -6.05
N GLU A 58 17.24 -4.17 -7.08
CA GLU A 58 17.92 -2.87 -7.14
C GLU A 58 17.43 -2.09 -8.35
N LEU A 59 17.10 -0.81 -8.14
CA LEU A 59 16.67 0.07 -9.21
C LEU A 59 17.88 0.52 -10.06
N LEU A 60 17.86 0.20 -11.36
CA LEU A 60 18.96 0.45 -12.30
C LEU A 60 18.95 1.86 -12.91
N ALA A 61 17.81 2.54 -12.89
CA ALA A 61 17.61 3.89 -13.40
C ALA A 61 16.65 4.66 -12.48
N PRO A 62 16.86 5.96 -12.23
CA PRO A 62 16.01 6.71 -11.32
C PRO A 62 14.58 6.79 -11.83
N ILE A 63 13.63 6.75 -10.91
CA ILE A 63 12.22 7.07 -11.16
C ILE A 63 11.78 8.17 -10.20
N GLU A 64 10.67 8.82 -10.50
CA GLU A 64 10.10 9.84 -9.63
C GLU A 64 8.59 9.81 -9.74
N TYR A 65 7.93 9.93 -8.58
CA TYR A 65 6.51 10.23 -8.51
C TYR A 65 6.31 11.69 -8.13
N ILE A 66 5.47 12.40 -8.89
CA ILE A 66 5.12 13.80 -8.64
C ILE A 66 3.64 13.83 -8.28
N GLN A 67 3.33 14.19 -7.03
CA GLN A 67 1.95 14.35 -6.57
C GLN A 67 1.23 15.47 -7.32
N GLU A 68 -0.11 15.48 -7.26
CA GLU A 68 -0.90 16.60 -7.78
C GLU A 68 -0.52 17.94 -7.11
N SER A 69 -0.15 17.90 -5.83
CA SER A 69 0.39 19.04 -5.07
C SER A 69 1.75 19.55 -5.55
N SER A 70 2.33 18.95 -6.60
CA SER A 70 3.69 19.19 -7.10
C SER A 70 4.81 18.78 -6.14
N LYS A 71 4.50 18.08 -5.02
CA LYS A 71 5.53 17.45 -4.18
C LYS A 71 6.19 16.29 -4.94
N GLN A 72 7.51 16.27 -4.91
CA GLN A 72 8.34 15.33 -5.65
C GLN A 72 8.84 14.21 -4.74
N TRP A 73 8.80 12.98 -5.25
CA TRP A 73 9.26 11.77 -4.58
C TRP A 73 10.27 11.03 -5.46
N PRO A 74 11.48 11.57 -5.63
CA PRO A 74 12.52 10.92 -6.42
C PRO A 74 13.02 9.64 -5.74
N VAL A 75 13.31 8.63 -6.54
CA VAL A 75 13.96 7.38 -6.14
C VAL A 75 15.24 7.24 -6.99
N PRO A 76 16.43 7.32 -6.37
CA PRO A 76 17.68 7.27 -7.12
C PRO A 76 17.98 5.87 -7.64
N LYS A 77 18.82 5.80 -8.69
CA LYS A 77 19.50 4.56 -9.07
C LYS A 77 20.24 3.98 -7.85
N GLY A 78 20.19 2.66 -7.70
CA GLY A 78 20.78 1.92 -6.59
C GLY A 78 19.85 1.79 -5.38
N ALA A 79 18.62 2.31 -5.44
CA ALA A 79 17.63 2.09 -4.41
C ALA A 79 17.34 0.58 -4.28
N SER A 80 17.44 0.07 -3.05
CA SER A 80 17.07 -1.30 -2.72
C SER A 80 15.55 -1.41 -2.60
N LEU A 81 15.00 -2.45 -3.20
CA LEU A 81 13.57 -2.76 -3.27
C LEU A 81 13.38 -4.11 -2.59
N ASP A 82 12.76 -4.13 -1.41
CA ASP A 82 12.54 -5.36 -0.66
C ASP A 82 11.07 -5.78 -0.61
N GLY A 83 10.16 -4.94 -1.12
CA GLY A 83 8.71 -5.14 -1.06
C GLY A 83 8.16 -5.13 0.37
N ALA A 84 9.00 -4.82 1.38
CA ALA A 84 8.70 -5.06 2.79
C ALA A 84 7.78 -4.00 3.39
N SER A 85 7.48 -2.94 2.66
CA SER A 85 6.60 -1.88 3.11
C SER A 85 5.11 -2.29 3.14
N ILE A 86 4.75 -3.39 2.46
CA ILE A 86 3.43 -4.01 2.55
C ILE A 86 3.53 -5.30 3.39
N PRO A 87 2.69 -5.48 4.43
CA PRO A 87 2.70 -6.69 5.25
C PRO A 87 2.64 -7.96 4.40
N ARG A 88 3.61 -8.87 4.60
CA ARG A 88 3.77 -10.11 3.82
C ARG A 88 2.49 -10.96 3.71
N PRO A 89 1.64 -11.10 4.74
CA PRO A 89 0.38 -11.83 4.61
C PRO A 89 -0.54 -11.26 3.53
N LEU A 90 -0.40 -9.97 3.19
CA LEU A 90 -1.23 -9.32 2.19
C LEU A 90 -0.73 -9.54 0.76
N TRP A 91 0.50 -10.02 0.54
CA TRP A 91 1.06 -10.19 -0.81
C TRP A 91 0.22 -11.14 -1.69
N SER A 92 -0.44 -12.13 -1.11
CA SER A 92 -1.36 -13.04 -1.81
C SER A 92 -2.66 -12.39 -2.29
N ILE A 93 -3.00 -11.19 -1.81
CA ILE A 93 -4.23 -10.46 -2.17
C ILE A 93 -4.00 -9.53 -3.36
N ILE A 94 -2.81 -8.93 -3.40
CA ILE A 94 -2.48 -7.78 -4.25
C ILE A 94 -1.49 -8.14 -5.36
N GLY A 95 -0.82 -9.29 -5.25
CA GLY A 95 0.27 -9.73 -6.12
C GLY A 95 1.62 -9.56 -5.41
N GLY A 96 2.68 -10.20 -5.91
CA GLY A 96 4.04 -9.95 -5.40
C GLY A 96 4.50 -8.51 -5.65
N PRO A 97 5.52 -7.99 -4.94
CA PRO A 97 5.96 -6.59 -5.00
C PRO A 97 6.35 -6.04 -6.39
N PHE A 98 6.45 -6.92 -7.40
CA PHE A 98 6.76 -6.59 -8.79
C PHE A 98 5.60 -6.86 -9.78
N GLU A 99 4.39 -7.13 -9.27
CA GLU A 99 3.23 -7.51 -10.07
C GLU A 99 2.15 -6.43 -10.04
N GLY A 100 1.34 -6.39 -11.11
CA GLY A 100 0.19 -5.49 -11.19
C GLY A 100 0.52 -4.00 -11.31
N ARG A 101 -0.52 -3.18 -11.19
CA ARG A 101 -0.45 -1.73 -11.38
C ARG A 101 0.16 -0.98 -10.20
N TYR A 102 0.24 -1.59 -9.02
CA TYR A 102 0.73 -0.92 -7.81
C TYR A 102 2.26 -0.95 -7.67
N ARG A 103 2.97 -1.76 -8.48
CA ARG A 103 4.44 -1.90 -8.43
C ARG A 103 5.17 -0.57 -8.45
N ASP A 104 4.75 0.35 -9.32
CA ASP A 104 5.48 1.62 -9.45
C ASP A 104 5.34 2.47 -8.17
N ALA A 105 4.19 2.36 -7.48
CA ALA A 105 3.96 2.98 -6.18
C ALA A 105 4.74 2.29 -5.05
N SER A 106 4.85 0.95 -5.07
CA SER A 106 5.59 0.20 -4.03
C SER A 106 7.08 0.54 -4.07
N ILE A 107 7.67 0.77 -5.24
CA ILE A 107 9.07 1.19 -5.38
C ILE A 107 9.34 2.51 -4.65
N VAL A 108 8.47 3.51 -4.85
CA VAL A 108 8.61 4.81 -4.17
C VAL A 108 8.38 4.64 -2.68
N HIS A 109 7.36 3.89 -2.29
CA HIS A 109 7.03 3.66 -0.89
C HIS A 109 8.14 2.92 -0.11
N ASP A 110 8.70 1.86 -0.66
CA ASP A 110 9.84 1.12 -0.09
C ASP A 110 11.03 2.05 0.15
N HIS A 111 11.38 2.87 -0.85
CA HIS A 111 12.50 3.81 -0.73
C HIS A 111 12.33 4.75 0.47
N TYR A 112 11.16 5.37 0.60
CA TYR A 112 10.89 6.33 1.68
C TYR A 112 10.70 5.67 3.05
N CYS A 113 10.25 4.41 3.11
CA CYS A 113 10.28 3.61 4.34
C CYS A 113 11.70 3.32 4.83
N VAL A 114 12.67 3.20 3.92
CA VAL A 114 14.10 2.99 4.24
C VAL A 114 14.78 4.29 4.64
N VAL A 115 14.69 5.33 3.78
CA VAL A 115 15.44 6.58 4.01
C VAL A 115 14.79 7.49 5.06
N LYS A 116 13.49 7.37 5.28
CA LYS A 116 12.72 8.07 6.33
C LYS A 116 12.92 9.59 6.32
N THR A 117 13.13 10.18 5.14
CA THR A 117 13.34 11.62 4.95
C THR A 117 12.05 12.43 4.99
N GLU A 118 10.91 11.77 4.80
CA GLU A 118 9.56 12.35 4.86
C GLU A 118 8.78 11.72 6.02
N PRO A 119 7.76 12.38 6.60
CA PRO A 119 6.94 11.78 7.65
C PRO A 119 6.26 10.48 7.19
N TRP A 120 6.13 9.50 8.09
CA TRP A 120 5.54 8.20 7.76
C TRP A 120 4.10 8.30 7.25
N ARG A 121 3.28 9.17 7.86
CA ARG A 121 1.90 9.42 7.40
C ARG A 121 1.87 9.96 5.98
N GLU A 122 2.74 10.91 5.65
CA GLU A 122 2.84 11.46 4.29
C GLU A 122 3.35 10.42 3.30
N THR A 123 4.28 9.55 3.72
CA THR A 123 4.79 8.46 2.90
C THR A 123 3.70 7.44 2.56
N HIS A 124 2.85 7.06 3.52
CA HIS A 124 1.72 6.16 3.26
C HIS A 124 0.62 6.84 2.43
N ARG A 125 0.33 8.13 2.63
CA ARG A 125 -0.61 8.88 1.77
C ARG A 125 -0.10 8.96 0.33
N MET A 126 1.19 9.24 0.15
CA MET A 126 1.83 9.21 -1.16
C MET A 126 1.63 7.86 -1.85
N PHE A 127 1.77 6.75 -1.12
CA PHE A 127 1.54 5.41 -1.69
C PHE A 127 0.12 5.24 -2.24
N TYR A 128 -0.90 5.75 -1.55
CA TYR A 128 -2.28 5.76 -2.06
C TYR A 128 -2.41 6.53 -3.38
N GLU A 129 -1.93 7.77 -3.43
CA GLU A 129 -2.03 8.60 -4.64
C GLU A 129 -1.23 8.00 -5.79
N ALA A 130 -0.02 7.51 -5.52
CA ALA A 130 0.85 6.84 -6.47
C ALA A 130 0.19 5.58 -7.07
N MET A 131 -0.54 4.79 -6.28
CA MET A 131 -1.34 3.67 -6.77
C MET A 131 -2.48 4.13 -7.69
N ARG A 132 -3.19 5.20 -7.30
CA ARG A 132 -4.28 5.76 -8.11
C ARG A 132 -3.77 6.32 -9.44
N CYS A 133 -2.60 6.96 -9.44
CA CYS A 133 -1.89 7.41 -10.63
C CYS A 133 -1.60 6.25 -11.59
N SER A 134 -1.15 5.11 -11.07
CA SER A 134 -0.90 3.90 -11.88
C SER A 134 -2.18 3.14 -12.28
N GLY A 135 -3.37 3.65 -11.95
CA GLY A 135 -4.65 3.06 -12.35
C GLY A 135 -5.11 1.86 -11.51
N VAL A 136 -4.61 1.70 -10.28
CA VAL A 136 -5.13 0.75 -9.28
C VAL A 136 -6.52 1.22 -8.84
N GLY A 137 -7.54 0.36 -8.83
CA GLY A 137 -8.92 0.75 -8.48
C GLY A 137 -9.03 1.41 -7.10
N THR A 138 -9.99 2.34 -6.92
CA THR A 138 -10.14 3.12 -5.67
C THR A 138 -10.26 2.25 -4.43
N THR A 139 -11.12 1.22 -4.46
CA THR A 139 -11.32 0.30 -3.34
C THR A 139 -10.03 -0.44 -2.99
N LYS A 140 -9.34 -1.01 -3.98
CA LYS A 140 -8.05 -1.70 -3.78
C LYS A 140 -7.01 -0.76 -3.18
N ALA A 141 -6.86 0.44 -3.75
CA ALA A 141 -5.92 1.45 -3.25
C ALA A 141 -6.23 1.88 -1.80
N LYS A 142 -7.52 2.06 -1.44
CA LYS A 142 -7.95 2.42 -0.08
C LYS A 142 -7.71 1.31 0.94
N VAL A 143 -8.00 0.05 0.58
CA VAL A 143 -7.73 -1.12 1.45
C VAL A 143 -6.23 -1.31 1.65
N MET A 144 -5.43 -1.14 0.60
CA MET A 144 -3.96 -1.18 0.69
C MET A 144 -3.41 -0.03 1.55
N PHE A 145 -3.95 1.19 1.38
CA PHE A 145 -3.60 2.34 2.21
C PHE A 145 -3.89 2.10 3.69
N TYR A 146 -5.09 1.61 4.02
CA TYR A 146 -5.45 1.21 5.39
C TYR A 146 -4.44 0.23 5.98
N ALA A 147 -4.07 -0.80 5.21
CA ALA A 147 -3.15 -1.82 5.67
C ALA A 147 -1.74 -1.26 5.97
N VAL A 148 -1.17 -0.44 5.08
CA VAL A 148 0.14 0.17 5.32
C VAL A 148 0.09 1.22 6.43
N HIS A 149 -1.03 1.94 6.59
CA HIS A 149 -1.17 2.90 7.68
C HIS A 149 -1.23 2.23 9.06
N ARG A 150 -1.97 1.11 9.16
CA ARG A 150 -2.15 0.37 10.41
C ARG A 150 -0.93 -0.48 10.77
N PHE A 151 -0.36 -1.19 9.80
CA PHE A 151 0.67 -2.21 10.04
C PHE A 151 2.03 -1.91 9.41
N GLY A 152 2.16 -0.79 8.69
CA GLY A 152 3.41 -0.36 8.07
C GLY A 152 4.36 0.34 9.06
N PRO A 153 5.63 0.52 8.65
CA PRO A 153 6.65 1.11 9.51
C PRO A 153 6.36 2.58 9.84
N ARG A 154 6.61 2.96 11.10
CA ARG A 154 6.42 4.33 11.60
C ARG A 154 7.73 4.92 12.10
N TRP A 155 7.89 6.22 11.97
CA TRP A 155 9.09 6.94 12.43
C TRP A 155 8.75 8.39 12.81
N GLY A 156 9.62 9.04 13.58
CA GLY A 156 9.34 10.38 14.09
C GLY A 156 8.66 10.37 15.46
N GLY A 157 9.43 9.98 16.47
CA GLY A 157 9.10 10.10 17.89
C GLY A 157 10.41 10.21 18.67
N GLY A 158 10.65 11.34 19.32
CA GLY A 158 11.75 11.49 20.27
C GLY A 158 11.43 10.71 21.54
N GLY A 159 11.62 9.40 21.51
CA GLY A 159 11.34 8.51 22.64
C GLY A 159 11.56 7.06 22.24
N LEU A 160 12.15 6.28 23.15
CA LEU A 160 12.56 4.87 23.00
C LEU A 160 11.38 3.87 22.89
N GLU A 161 10.28 4.21 22.22
CA GLU A 161 9.12 3.33 22.04
C GLU A 161 8.86 3.00 20.56
N SER A 162 9.03 1.70 20.27
CA SER A 162 8.85 0.92 19.04
C SER A 162 9.20 1.55 17.68
N LEU A 163 10.41 1.26 17.22
CA LEU A 163 10.88 1.49 15.84
C LEU A 163 10.44 0.40 14.84
N ALA A 164 9.61 -0.55 15.27
CA ALA A 164 9.11 -1.64 14.44
C ALA A 164 7.57 -1.58 14.36
N PRO A 165 6.99 -1.77 13.16
CA PRO A 165 5.55 -1.97 13.05
C PRO A 165 5.10 -3.16 13.92
N ALA A 166 3.92 -3.06 14.54
CA ALA A 166 3.28 -4.22 15.12
C ALA A 166 3.06 -5.25 13.98
N PRO A 167 3.61 -6.47 14.09
CA PRO A 167 3.45 -7.46 13.03
C PRO A 167 1.96 -7.77 12.90
N LEU A 168 1.45 -7.79 11.66
CA LEU A 168 0.11 -8.30 11.38
C LEU A 168 0.02 -9.76 11.88
N THR A 169 -0.93 -10.06 12.76
CA THR A 169 -1.12 -11.39 13.37
C THR A 169 -2.53 -11.94 13.17
N ASP A 170 -2.75 -13.22 13.52
CA ASP A 170 -4.09 -13.84 13.50
C ASP A 170 -5.11 -13.09 14.37
N ALA A 171 -4.67 -12.39 15.42
CA ALA A 171 -5.55 -11.56 16.25
C ALA A 171 -6.15 -10.38 15.47
N ASP A 172 -5.50 -9.93 14.40
CA ASP A 172 -5.96 -8.83 13.56
C ASP A 172 -6.93 -9.29 12.46
N ALA A 173 -6.97 -10.59 12.16
CA ALA A 173 -7.62 -11.16 10.98
C ALA A 173 -9.08 -10.72 10.80
N GLU A 174 -9.89 -10.84 11.85
CA GLU A 174 -11.30 -10.44 11.82
C GLU A 174 -11.45 -8.93 11.58
N THR A 175 -10.66 -8.13 12.30
CA THR A 175 -10.74 -6.66 12.22
C THR A 175 -10.27 -6.14 10.86
N LEU A 176 -9.23 -6.75 10.30
CA LEU A 176 -8.70 -6.43 8.98
C LEU A 176 -9.77 -6.64 7.91
N VAL A 177 -10.47 -7.78 7.93
CA VAL A 177 -11.55 -8.06 6.98
C VAL A 177 -12.74 -7.13 7.19
N ARG A 178 -13.17 -6.95 8.43
CA ARG A 178 -14.32 -6.09 8.74
C ARG A 178 -14.08 -4.64 8.29
N ASP A 179 -12.90 -4.09 8.56
CA ASP A 179 -12.57 -2.74 8.18
C ASP A 179 -12.40 -2.63 6.65
N ALA A 180 -11.80 -3.62 5.98
CA ALA A 180 -11.73 -3.66 4.53
C ALA A 180 -13.12 -3.73 3.86
N MET A 181 -14.05 -4.52 4.39
CA MET A 181 -15.44 -4.54 3.94
C MET A 181 -16.12 -3.18 4.15
N THR A 182 -15.88 -2.55 5.29
CA THR A 182 -16.41 -1.21 5.58
C THR A 182 -15.91 -0.19 4.56
N ILE A 183 -14.60 -0.20 4.27
CA ILE A 183 -13.99 0.65 3.25
C ILE A 183 -14.60 0.39 1.87
N ALA A 184 -14.73 -0.88 1.48
CA ALA A 184 -15.29 -1.27 0.19
C ALA A 184 -16.77 -0.87 0.04
N ALA A 185 -17.56 -0.95 1.12
CA ALA A 185 -18.98 -0.66 1.09
C ALA A 185 -19.31 0.84 1.19
N SER A 186 -18.50 1.62 1.90
CA SER A 186 -18.79 3.04 2.20
C SER A 186 -17.91 4.04 1.42
N ASP A 187 -16.88 3.56 0.74
CA ASP A 187 -15.92 4.37 -0.04
C ASP A 187 -15.41 5.64 0.70
N PRO A 188 -14.97 5.54 1.97
CA PRO A 188 -14.63 6.70 2.79
C PRO A 188 -13.40 7.45 2.24
N ASP A 189 -13.27 8.73 2.57
CA ASP A 189 -12.04 9.49 2.27
C ASP A 189 -10.82 8.95 3.05
N ILE A 190 -9.61 9.37 2.65
CA ILE A 190 -8.38 8.83 3.23
C ILE A 190 -8.23 9.25 4.70
N GLU A 191 -8.67 10.45 5.07
CA GLU A 191 -8.64 10.93 6.45
C GLU A 191 -9.51 10.07 7.38
N THR A 192 -10.68 9.64 6.90
CA THR A 192 -11.55 8.71 7.62
C THR A 192 -10.90 7.34 7.75
N ILE A 193 -10.17 6.87 6.73
CA ILE A 193 -9.42 5.61 6.78
C ILE A 193 -8.29 5.68 7.80
N GLU A 194 -7.57 6.81 7.88
CA GLU A 194 -6.54 7.03 8.90
C GLU A 194 -7.13 7.01 10.29
N ALA A 195 -8.23 7.75 10.53
CA ALA A 195 -8.91 7.75 11.82
C ALA A 195 -9.42 6.35 12.21
N LEU A 196 -9.89 5.57 11.23
CA LEU A 196 -10.26 4.17 11.42
C LEU A 196 -9.06 3.32 11.84
N ALA A 197 -7.93 3.43 11.14
CA ALA A 197 -6.70 2.70 11.44
C ALA A 197 -6.14 3.06 12.82
N ASP A 198 -6.04 4.36 13.14
CA ASP A 198 -5.56 4.87 14.43
C ASP A 198 -6.47 4.43 15.60
N SER A 199 -7.77 4.18 15.36
CA SER A 199 -8.70 3.68 16.38
C SER A 199 -8.53 2.19 16.73
N ARG A 200 -7.65 1.48 16.03
CA ARG A 200 -7.35 0.05 16.23
C ARG A 200 -6.03 -0.16 16.99
N GLU A 201 -5.37 0.92 17.37
CA GLU A 201 -4.13 0.92 18.17
C GLU A 201 -4.37 0.70 19.67
#